data_AF-A0A4D9D5T3-F1
#
_entry.id   AF-A0A4D9D5T3-F1
#
_cell.length_a   1.000
_cell.length_b   1.000
_cell.length_c   1.000
_cell.angle_alpha   90.00
_cell.angle_beta   90.00
_cell.angle_gamma   90.00
#
_symmetry.space_group_name_H-M   'P 1'
#
loop_
_entity.id
_entity.type
_entity.pdbx_description
1 polymer ?
#
loop_
_entity_poly.entity_id
_entity_poly.type
_entity_poly.pdbx_seq_one_letter_code
_entity_poly.pdbx_strand_id
1 'polypeptide(L)'
;MSRWVVALIPELGAFSANFLTGLGLNSALALVGLAVKQRWLTSSGLLHAWILGIALWSTLGWRGWALCVLYLICGSLVTKVKQSEKEALGIAEKRGGARGPENVWGSAAALHVLLTGYVASLATKLSDTFASEIGKAYGKRTFLITNLKPVPPGTEGAISLEGTLAGVVGSVIIALAGVGMRFVAWKAVPVVLVAAFLATNVESLLGASLQNDRHPWATNEFINFLNTLIGSLLGIGMVLALRLSAPA
;
A
#
# COMPACT_ATOMS: atom_id res chain seq x y z
N MET A 1 -10.26 -42.36 -4.84
CA MET A 1 -9.67 -41.01 -4.68
C MET A 1 -8.99 -40.93 -3.33
N SER A 2 -7.80 -40.34 -3.23
CA SER A 2 -7.10 -40.18 -1.94
C SER A 2 -7.81 -39.13 -1.06
N ARG A 3 -7.72 -39.29 0.28
CA ARG A 3 -8.31 -38.35 1.27
C ARG A 3 -7.95 -36.89 1.00
N TRP A 4 -6.76 -36.63 0.46
CA TRP A 4 -6.27 -35.31 0.09
C TRP A 4 -7.05 -34.67 -1.06
N VAL A 5 -7.45 -35.45 -2.08
CA VAL A 5 -8.23 -34.93 -3.21
C VAL A 5 -9.62 -34.54 -2.75
N VAL A 6 -10.25 -35.35 -1.89
CA VAL A 6 -11.60 -35.06 -1.36
C VAL A 6 -11.60 -33.82 -0.46
N ALA A 7 -10.53 -33.60 0.32
CA ALA A 7 -10.36 -32.40 1.15
C ALA A 7 -10.17 -31.10 0.34
N LEU A 8 -9.69 -31.20 -0.91
CA LEU A 8 -9.44 -30.05 -1.77
C LEU A 8 -10.69 -29.58 -2.54
N ILE A 9 -11.69 -30.45 -2.72
CA ILE A 9 -12.91 -30.15 -3.50
C ILE A 9 -13.68 -28.94 -2.94
N PRO A 10 -13.92 -28.80 -1.62
CA PRO A 10 -14.60 -27.62 -1.08
C PRO A 10 -13.80 -26.33 -1.28
N GLU A 11 -12.47 -26.38 -1.12
CA GLU A 11 -11.57 -25.23 -1.33
C GLU A 11 -11.56 -24.78 -2.80
N LEU A 12 -11.54 -25.73 -3.74
CA LEU A 12 -11.67 -25.45 -5.17
C LEU A 12 -13.05 -24.88 -5.52
N GLY A 13 -14.11 -25.38 -4.88
CA GLY A 13 -15.46 -24.85 -5.00
C GLY A 13 -15.57 -23.41 -4.50
N ALA A 14 -15.03 -23.12 -3.31
CA ALA A 14 -15.00 -21.78 -2.73
C ALA A 14 -14.16 -20.81 -3.58
N PHE A 15 -12.98 -21.25 -4.04
CA PHE A 15 -12.13 -20.46 -4.93
C PHE A 15 -12.84 -20.12 -6.24
N SER A 16 -13.49 -21.10 -6.89
CA SER A 16 -14.21 -20.87 -8.15
C SER A 16 -15.40 -19.92 -7.99
N ALA A 17 -16.17 -20.03 -6.90
CA ALA A 17 -17.25 -19.09 -6.58
C ALA A 17 -16.72 -17.67 -6.32
N ASN A 18 -15.63 -17.55 -5.56
CA ASN A 18 -14.96 -16.27 -5.30
C ASN A 18 -14.39 -15.67 -6.60
N PHE A 19 -13.80 -16.49 -7.47
CA PHE A 19 -13.28 -16.05 -8.75
C PHE A 19 -14.37 -15.47 -9.64
N LEU A 20 -15.50 -16.16 -9.81
CA LEU A 20 -16.61 -15.66 -10.61
C LEU A 20 -17.21 -14.37 -10.04
N THR A 21 -17.34 -14.29 -8.71
CA THR A 21 -17.81 -13.08 -8.03
C THR A 21 -16.82 -11.92 -8.23
N GLY A 22 -15.53 -12.17 -8.04
CA GLY A 22 -14.46 -11.20 -8.25
C GLY A 22 -14.41 -10.71 -9.69
N LEU A 23 -14.53 -11.61 -10.66
CA LEU A 23 -14.58 -11.29 -12.08
C LEU A 23 -15.78 -10.41 -12.41
N GLY A 24 -16.98 -10.80 -11.97
CA GLY A 24 -18.21 -10.05 -12.22
C GLY A 24 -18.16 -8.64 -11.60
N LEU A 25 -17.86 -8.56 -10.31
CA LEU A 25 -17.81 -7.29 -9.57
C LEU A 25 -16.77 -6.33 -10.15
N ASN A 26 -15.52 -6.78 -10.32
CA ASN A 26 -14.46 -5.88 -10.79
C ASN A 26 -14.66 -5.49 -12.26
N SER A 27 -15.23 -6.36 -13.10
CA SER A 27 -15.58 -5.99 -14.47
C SER A 27 -16.68 -4.93 -14.50
N ALA A 28 -17.72 -5.07 -13.67
CA ALA A 28 -18.75 -4.05 -13.54
C ALA A 28 -18.19 -2.71 -13.05
N LEU A 29 -17.33 -2.72 -12.03
CA LEU A 29 -16.66 -1.52 -11.53
C LEU A 29 -15.74 -0.87 -12.59
N ALA A 30 -15.01 -1.68 -13.36
CA ALA A 30 -14.18 -1.17 -14.45
C ALA A 30 -15.03 -0.51 -15.55
N LEU A 31 -16.14 -1.14 -15.95
CA LEU A 31 -17.09 -0.58 -16.92
C LEU A 31 -17.72 0.72 -16.42
N VAL A 32 -18.15 0.76 -15.16
CA VAL A 32 -18.66 2.00 -14.54
C VAL A 32 -17.58 3.08 -14.54
N GLY A 33 -16.35 2.74 -14.14
CA GLY A 33 -15.21 3.66 -14.14
C GLY A 33 -14.92 4.27 -15.52
N LEU A 34 -14.99 3.46 -16.58
CA LEU A 34 -14.87 3.91 -17.96
C LEU A 34 -16.05 4.82 -18.36
N ALA A 35 -17.28 4.41 -18.04
CA ALA A 35 -18.50 5.16 -18.38
C ALA A 35 -18.53 6.56 -17.73
N VAL A 36 -18.11 6.67 -16.46
CA VAL A 36 -18.10 7.95 -15.73
C VAL A 36 -16.83 8.77 -15.95
N LYS A 37 -15.90 8.31 -16.81
CA LYS A 37 -14.62 8.97 -17.09
C LYS A 37 -13.87 9.34 -15.81
N GLN A 38 -13.74 8.36 -14.92
CA GLN A 38 -13.08 8.53 -13.62
C GLN A 38 -11.65 9.08 -13.78
N ARG A 39 -11.19 9.92 -12.83
CA ARG A 39 -9.86 10.56 -12.83
C ARG A 39 -8.91 10.03 -11.75
N TRP A 40 -9.30 8.94 -11.08
CA TRP A 40 -8.59 8.34 -9.95
C TRP A 40 -7.51 7.33 -10.39
N LEU A 41 -7.71 6.68 -11.53
CA LEU A 41 -6.83 5.68 -12.12
C LEU A 41 -6.53 6.03 -13.58
N THR A 42 -5.30 5.76 -14.02
CA THR A 42 -4.97 5.78 -15.46
C THR A 42 -5.61 4.59 -16.18
N SER A 43 -5.64 4.57 -17.52
CA SER A 43 -6.13 3.38 -18.26
C SER A 43 -5.37 2.11 -17.89
N SER A 44 -4.04 2.20 -17.74
CA SER A 44 -3.22 1.10 -17.23
C SER A 44 -3.54 0.78 -15.77
N GLY A 45 -3.69 1.80 -14.92
CA GLY A 45 -4.08 1.65 -13.52
C GLY A 45 -5.43 0.95 -13.35
N LEU A 46 -6.40 1.21 -14.23
CA LEU A 46 -7.71 0.54 -14.21
C LEU A 46 -7.59 -0.94 -14.56
N LEU A 47 -6.81 -1.29 -15.59
CA LEU A 47 -6.54 -2.69 -15.94
C LEU A 47 -5.88 -3.45 -14.78
N HIS A 48 -4.92 -2.81 -14.11
CA HIS A 48 -4.20 -3.44 -13.01
C HIS A 48 -5.05 -3.54 -11.74
N ALA A 49 -5.84 -2.52 -11.43
CA ALA A 49 -6.84 -2.56 -10.36
C ALA A 49 -7.88 -3.66 -10.62
N TRP A 50 -8.28 -3.87 -11.88
CA TRP A 50 -9.19 -4.95 -12.27
C TRP A 50 -8.57 -6.33 -12.02
N ILE A 51 -7.35 -6.58 -12.50
CA ILE A 51 -6.67 -7.87 -12.31
C ILE A 51 -6.44 -8.15 -10.82
N LEU A 52 -5.94 -7.17 -10.06
CA LEU A 52 -5.74 -7.33 -8.63
C LEU A 52 -7.05 -7.51 -7.87
N GLY A 53 -8.09 -6.76 -8.23
CA GLY A 53 -9.40 -6.89 -7.60
C GLY A 53 -9.94 -8.31 -7.72
N ILE A 54 -9.77 -8.94 -8.89
CA ILE A 54 -10.09 -10.35 -9.12
C ILE A 54 -9.20 -11.24 -8.25
N ALA A 55 -7.88 -11.03 -8.26
CA ALA A 55 -6.96 -11.85 -7.49
C ALA A 55 -7.22 -11.80 -5.98
N LEU A 56 -7.41 -10.60 -5.42
CA LEU A 56 -7.72 -10.38 -4.00
C LEU A 56 -9.07 -10.98 -3.62
N TRP A 57 -10.11 -10.80 -4.44
CA TRP A 57 -11.40 -11.40 -4.15
C TRP A 57 -11.34 -12.93 -4.21
N SER A 58 -10.59 -13.48 -5.19
CA SER A 58 -10.42 -14.93 -5.36
C SER A 58 -9.65 -15.57 -4.21
N THR A 59 -8.66 -14.87 -3.65
CA THR A 59 -7.72 -15.42 -2.65
C THR A 59 -8.03 -15.02 -1.20
N LEU A 60 -8.45 -13.77 -0.97
CA LEU A 60 -8.70 -13.18 0.35
C LEU A 60 -10.17 -12.79 0.56
N GLY A 61 -11.02 -13.04 -0.43
CA GLY A 61 -12.44 -12.68 -0.40
C GLY A 61 -12.67 -11.16 -0.37
N TRP A 62 -13.91 -10.80 -0.03
CA TRP A 62 -14.31 -9.40 0.09
C TRP A 62 -13.49 -8.62 1.12
N ARG A 63 -12.97 -9.29 2.17
CA ARG A 63 -12.18 -8.67 3.24
C ARG A 63 -10.86 -8.12 2.70
N GLY A 64 -10.11 -8.93 1.96
CA GLY A 64 -8.83 -8.49 1.39
C GLY A 64 -9.05 -7.42 0.33
N TRP A 65 -10.04 -7.65 -0.54
CA TRP A 65 -10.45 -6.65 -1.51
C TRP A 65 -10.82 -5.30 -0.86
N ALA A 66 -11.63 -5.31 0.21
CA ALA A 66 -12.05 -4.09 0.91
C ALA A 66 -10.89 -3.36 1.59
N LEU A 67 -9.91 -4.08 2.15
CA LEU A 67 -8.72 -3.45 2.74
C LEU A 67 -7.89 -2.71 1.68
N CYS A 68 -7.73 -3.30 0.50
CA CYS A 68 -7.06 -2.66 -0.62
C CYS A 68 -7.84 -1.44 -1.14
N VAL A 69 -9.17 -1.52 -1.21
CA VAL A 69 -10.02 -0.37 -1.58
C VAL A 69 -9.92 0.75 -0.54
N LEU A 70 -9.87 0.43 0.75
CA LEU A 70 -9.64 1.43 1.80
C LEU A 70 -8.31 2.16 1.59
N TYR A 71 -7.23 1.43 1.32
CA TYR A 71 -5.94 2.00 0.94
C TYR A 71 -6.06 2.94 -0.27
N LEU A 72 -6.77 2.51 -1.32
CA LEU A 72 -7.02 3.31 -2.53
C LEU A 72 -7.74 4.62 -2.20
N ILE A 73 -8.84 4.55 -1.46
CA ILE A 73 -9.64 5.72 -1.08
C ILE A 73 -8.81 6.67 -0.22
N CYS A 74 -8.28 6.21 0.92
CA CYS A 74 -7.58 7.06 1.87
C CYS A 74 -6.39 7.76 1.22
N GLY A 75 -5.58 7.01 0.47
CA GLY A 75 -4.41 7.61 -0.12
C GLY A 75 -4.69 8.40 -1.41
N SER A 76 -5.84 8.24 -2.07
CA SER A 76 -6.29 9.18 -3.11
C SER A 76 -6.94 10.45 -2.54
N LEU A 77 -7.43 10.40 -1.29
CA LEU A 77 -7.93 11.59 -0.59
C LEU A 77 -6.76 12.45 -0.10
N VAL A 78 -5.72 11.83 0.48
CA VAL A 78 -4.56 12.59 1.00
C VAL A 78 -3.77 13.28 -0.11
N THR A 79 -3.69 12.70 -1.31
CA THR A 79 -3.01 13.33 -2.46
C THR A 79 -3.70 14.61 -2.92
N LYS A 80 -5.00 14.78 -2.65
CA LYS A 80 -5.75 15.99 -3.00
C LYS A 80 -5.57 17.13 -2.02
N VAL A 81 -4.94 16.90 -0.88
CA VAL A 81 -4.69 17.93 0.13
C VAL A 81 -3.73 18.98 -0.42
N LYS A 82 -4.16 20.25 -0.47
CA LYS A 82 -3.40 21.38 -1.05
C LYS A 82 -2.86 21.10 -2.46
N GLN A 83 -3.68 20.46 -3.30
CA GLN A 83 -3.26 20.07 -4.64
C GLN A 83 -2.82 21.26 -5.49
N SER A 84 -3.58 22.37 -5.47
CA SER A 84 -3.27 23.60 -6.21
C SER A 84 -1.90 24.18 -5.85
N GLU A 85 -1.57 24.20 -4.57
CA GLU A 85 -0.31 24.75 -4.07
C GLU A 85 0.86 23.83 -4.42
N LYS A 86 0.67 22.50 -4.30
CA LYS A 86 1.69 21.53 -4.72
C LYS A 86 1.93 21.59 -6.23
N GLU A 87 0.89 21.83 -7.03
CA GLU A 87 0.99 21.99 -8.49
C GLU A 87 1.75 23.28 -8.84
N ALA A 88 1.43 24.39 -8.18
CA ALA A 88 2.13 25.67 -8.37
C ALA A 88 3.63 25.59 -8.00
N LEU A 89 3.99 24.70 -7.06
CA LEU A 89 5.37 24.45 -6.64
C LEU A 89 6.07 23.36 -7.46
N GLY A 90 5.37 22.69 -8.38
CA GLY A 90 5.93 21.58 -9.16
C GLY A 90 6.24 20.30 -8.35
N ILE A 91 5.73 20.20 -7.12
CA ILE A 91 5.94 19.07 -6.19
C ILE A 91 4.71 18.16 -6.07
N ALA A 92 3.64 18.46 -6.80
CA ALA A 92 2.44 17.64 -6.83
C ALA A 92 2.75 16.22 -7.32
N GLU A 93 2.03 15.25 -6.74
CA GLU A 93 2.12 13.87 -7.15
C GLU A 93 1.82 13.74 -8.66
N LYS A 94 2.64 12.94 -9.36
CA LYS A 94 2.52 12.76 -10.81
C LYS A 94 1.08 12.34 -11.17
N ARG A 95 0.63 12.77 -12.36
CA ARG A 95 -0.71 12.44 -12.90
C ARG A 95 -1.87 12.90 -11.99
N GLY A 96 -1.68 13.95 -11.19
CA GLY A 96 -2.72 14.49 -10.30
C GLY A 96 -3.16 13.52 -9.20
N GLY A 97 -2.25 12.61 -8.78
CA GLY A 97 -2.54 11.57 -7.80
C GLY A 97 -3.28 10.35 -8.35
N ALA A 98 -3.42 10.23 -9.68
CA ALA A 98 -4.01 9.05 -10.31
C ALA A 98 -3.07 7.84 -10.16
N ARG A 99 -3.58 6.75 -9.58
CA ARG A 99 -2.75 5.59 -9.21
C ARG A 99 -2.49 4.67 -10.40
N GLY A 100 -1.24 4.24 -10.55
CA GLY A 100 -0.81 3.31 -11.58
C GLY A 100 -0.63 1.86 -11.08
N PRO A 101 -0.23 0.96 -11.99
CA PRO A 101 -0.03 -0.47 -11.74
C PRO A 101 0.96 -0.83 -10.62
N GLU A 102 1.87 0.07 -10.30
CA GLU A 102 2.88 -0.06 -9.26
C GLU A 102 2.31 -0.20 -7.84
N ASN A 103 1.11 0.32 -7.59
CA ASN A 103 0.47 0.30 -6.27
C ASN A 103 -0.29 -1.00 -5.96
N VAL A 104 -0.23 -1.97 -6.87
CA VAL A 104 -1.21 -3.05 -6.98
C VAL A 104 -0.61 -4.41 -6.61
N TRP A 105 0.63 -4.71 -7.01
CA TRP A 105 1.13 -6.09 -7.01
C TRP A 105 1.91 -6.55 -5.77
N GLY A 106 2.32 -5.65 -4.87
CA GLY A 106 3.20 -5.98 -3.73
C GLY A 106 2.58 -6.78 -2.58
N SER A 107 1.45 -7.48 -2.80
CA SER A 107 0.54 -7.89 -1.72
C SER A 107 -0.11 -9.27 -1.83
N ALA A 108 0.12 -10.07 -2.87
CA ALA A 108 -0.68 -11.27 -3.14
C ALA A 108 0.07 -12.61 -2.97
N ALA A 109 0.06 -13.18 -1.76
CA ALA A 109 0.15 -14.63 -1.49
C ALA A 109 -0.30 -14.91 -0.05
N ALA A 110 -1.10 -15.95 0.22
CA ALA A 110 -1.66 -16.20 1.56
C ALA A 110 -1.30 -17.57 2.17
N LEU A 111 -0.57 -17.48 3.28
CA LEU A 111 -0.48 -18.34 4.46
C LEU A 111 -0.67 -17.36 5.65
N HIS A 112 -1.08 -17.78 6.85
CA HIS A 112 -1.40 -16.84 7.95
C HIS A 112 -0.31 -15.80 8.26
N VAL A 113 0.96 -16.19 8.19
CA VAL A 113 2.12 -15.28 8.35
C VAL A 113 2.16 -14.24 7.22
N LEU A 114 1.78 -14.63 6.01
CA LEU A 114 1.69 -13.75 4.85
C LEU A 114 0.52 -12.76 4.96
N LEU A 115 -0.51 -13.02 5.77
CA LEU A 115 -1.59 -12.04 6.02
C LEU A 115 -1.08 -10.83 6.81
N THR A 116 -0.17 -11.02 7.77
CA THR A 116 0.47 -9.87 8.44
C THR A 116 1.38 -9.13 7.46
N GLY A 117 2.10 -9.84 6.60
CA GLY A 117 2.86 -9.23 5.51
C GLY A 117 1.99 -8.40 4.57
N TYR A 118 0.80 -8.90 4.22
CA TYR A 118 -0.19 -8.18 3.42
C TYR A 118 -0.66 -6.88 4.10
N VAL A 119 -1.07 -6.95 5.37
CA VAL A 119 -1.49 -5.76 6.12
C VAL A 119 -0.33 -4.78 6.30
N ALA A 120 0.88 -5.27 6.57
CA ALA A 120 2.09 -4.46 6.68
C ALA A 120 2.45 -3.77 5.36
N SER A 121 2.37 -4.48 4.23
CA SER A 121 2.59 -3.94 2.88
C SER A 121 1.65 -2.75 2.58
N LEU A 122 0.35 -2.93 2.84
CA LEU A 122 -0.64 -1.86 2.65
C LEU A 122 -0.47 -0.71 3.64
N ALA A 123 -0.12 -1.01 4.90
CA ALA A 123 0.14 0.00 5.92
C ALA A 123 1.39 0.83 5.59
N THR A 124 2.46 0.19 5.12
CA THR A 124 3.66 0.84 4.59
C THR A 124 3.30 1.77 3.45
N LYS A 125 2.53 1.28 2.47
CA LYS A 125 2.19 2.07 1.29
C LYS A 125 1.32 3.28 1.64
N LEU A 126 0.35 3.12 2.55
CA LEU A 126 -0.47 4.24 3.00
C LEU A 126 0.32 5.22 3.87
N SER A 127 1.19 4.71 4.74
CA SER A 127 2.13 5.51 5.56
C SER A 127 3.00 6.41 4.67
N ASP A 128 3.62 5.81 3.67
CA ASP A 128 4.44 6.49 2.67
C ASP A 128 3.67 7.59 1.92
N THR A 129 2.45 7.29 1.45
CA THR A 129 1.61 8.28 0.76
C THR A 129 1.20 9.42 1.70
N PHE A 130 0.83 9.12 2.94
CA PHE A 130 0.46 10.15 3.91
C PHE A 130 1.67 11.01 4.28
N ALA A 131 2.83 10.40 4.48
CA ALA A 131 4.04 11.09 4.88
C ALA A 131 4.53 12.06 3.79
N SER A 132 4.58 11.61 2.55
CA SER A 132 4.99 12.44 1.43
C SER A 132 3.97 13.55 1.14
N GLU A 133 2.67 13.25 1.09
CA GLU A 133 1.65 14.23 0.71
C GLU A 133 1.40 15.29 1.79
N ILE A 134 1.34 14.90 3.07
CA ILE A 134 1.23 15.86 4.18
C ILE A 134 2.55 16.60 4.39
N GLY A 135 3.70 15.93 4.22
CA GLY A 135 5.01 16.56 4.27
C GLY A 135 5.18 17.65 3.20
N LYS A 136 4.77 17.40 1.96
CA LYS A 136 4.74 18.41 0.89
C LYS A 136 3.78 19.57 1.20
N ALA A 137 2.62 19.28 1.77
CA ALA A 137 1.56 20.28 2.01
C ALA A 137 1.76 21.14 3.28
N TYR A 138 2.40 20.60 4.31
CA TYR A 138 2.48 21.22 5.64
C TYR A 138 3.86 21.18 6.29
N GLY A 139 4.85 20.50 5.70
CA GLY A 139 6.19 20.36 6.26
C GLY A 139 6.85 21.73 6.45
N LYS A 140 6.99 22.17 7.71
CA LYS A 140 7.64 23.45 8.04
C LYS A 140 9.15 23.37 8.00
N ARG A 141 9.68 22.21 8.38
CA ARG A 141 11.12 21.90 8.39
C ARG A 141 11.32 20.51 7.81
N THR A 142 11.93 20.47 6.64
CA THR A 142 12.24 19.25 5.89
C THR A 142 13.73 19.03 5.86
N PHE A 143 14.15 17.79 6.07
CA PHE A 143 15.56 17.39 6.15
C PHE A 143 15.82 16.17 5.27
N LEU A 144 16.99 16.09 4.66
CA LEU A 144 17.39 14.89 3.94
C LEU A 144 17.74 13.79 4.94
N ILE A 145 17.13 12.60 4.79
CA ILE A 145 17.28 11.52 5.78
C ILE A 145 18.72 11.01 5.95
N THR A 146 19.59 11.18 4.94
CA THR A 146 20.97 10.68 4.95
C THR A 146 21.93 11.53 5.78
N ASN A 147 21.71 12.84 5.87
CA ASN A 147 22.66 13.77 6.52
C ASN A 147 21.98 14.84 7.40
N LEU A 148 20.65 14.82 7.49
CA LEU A 148 19.82 15.73 8.26
C LEU A 148 20.02 17.22 7.91
N LYS A 149 20.51 17.52 6.71
CA LYS A 149 20.60 18.90 6.23
C LYS A 149 19.22 19.39 5.79
N PRO A 150 18.87 20.67 6.06
CA PRO A 150 17.63 21.27 5.58
C PRO A 150 17.56 21.22 4.05
N VAL A 151 16.41 20.80 3.53
CA VAL A 151 16.11 20.75 2.09
C VAL A 151 14.69 21.27 1.84
N PRO A 152 14.36 21.76 0.64
CA PRO A 152 12.98 22.16 0.33
C PRO A 152 11.98 20.99 0.42
N PRO A 153 10.71 21.24 0.80
CA PRO A 153 9.66 20.22 0.70
C PRO A 153 9.51 19.67 -0.71
N GLY A 154 9.24 18.37 -0.82
CA GLY A 154 9.16 17.67 -2.11
C GLY A 154 10.51 17.21 -2.69
N THR A 155 11.63 17.46 -1.99
CA THR A 155 12.92 16.84 -2.32
C THR A 155 12.85 15.32 -2.08
N GLU A 156 13.37 14.52 -3.01
CA GLU A 156 13.39 13.06 -2.86
C GLU A 156 14.19 12.64 -1.63
N GLY A 157 13.59 11.75 -0.81
CA GLY A 157 14.15 11.32 0.47
C GLY A 157 14.14 12.37 1.59
N ALA A 158 13.40 13.48 1.42
CA ALA A 158 13.18 14.43 2.49
C ALA A 158 12.13 13.95 3.48
N ILE A 159 12.41 14.15 4.76
CA ILE A 159 11.51 13.86 5.88
C ILE A 159 11.14 15.14 6.64
N SER A 160 9.93 15.19 7.18
CA SER A 160 9.45 16.25 8.07
C SER A 160 8.67 15.63 9.22
N LEU A 161 8.57 16.35 10.35
CA LEU A 161 7.78 15.88 11.49
C LEU A 161 6.30 15.70 11.11
N GLU A 162 5.74 16.66 10.39
CA GLU A 162 4.35 16.63 9.93
C GLU A 162 4.08 15.42 9.02
N GLY A 163 4.99 15.16 8.07
CA GLY A 163 4.94 13.97 7.22
C GLY A 163 5.06 12.69 8.03
N THR A 164 6.05 12.57 8.90
CA THR A 164 6.25 11.36 9.72
C THR A 164 5.03 11.04 10.59
N LEU A 165 4.45 12.04 11.26
CA LEU A 165 3.23 11.87 12.05
C LEU A 165 2.03 11.46 11.18
N ALA A 166 1.89 12.04 9.99
CA ALA A 166 0.85 11.63 9.05
C ALA A 166 1.04 10.19 8.56
N GLY A 167 2.28 9.76 8.32
CA GLY A 167 2.59 8.37 7.96
C GLY A 167 2.18 7.37 9.05
N VAL A 168 2.43 7.72 10.32
CA VAL A 168 1.92 6.94 11.46
C VAL A 168 0.39 6.85 11.44
N VAL A 169 -0.32 7.96 11.19
CA VAL A 169 -1.78 7.94 11.04
C VAL A 169 -2.23 7.01 9.90
N GLY A 170 -1.56 7.08 8.74
CA GLY A 170 -1.83 6.21 7.59
C GLY A 170 -1.69 4.72 7.93
N SER A 171 -0.60 4.34 8.59
CA SER A 171 -0.39 2.95 9.02
C SER A 171 -1.39 2.48 10.08
N VAL A 172 -1.79 3.35 11.02
CA VAL A 172 -2.84 3.06 12.02
C VAL A 172 -4.17 2.73 11.35
N ILE A 173 -4.58 3.48 10.32
CA ILE A 173 -5.84 3.22 9.59
C ILE A 173 -5.86 1.79 9.04
N ILE A 174 -4.79 1.37 8.36
CA ILE A 174 -4.71 0.02 7.77
C ILE A 174 -4.58 -1.05 8.84
N ALA A 175 -3.77 -0.82 9.89
CA ALA A 175 -3.59 -1.79 10.96
C ALA A 175 -4.91 -2.09 11.69
N LEU A 176 -5.69 -1.06 12.04
CA LEU A 176 -6.99 -1.21 12.70
C LEU A 176 -8.03 -1.86 11.77
N ALA A 177 -8.05 -1.48 10.49
CA ALA A 177 -8.90 -2.14 9.50
C ALA A 177 -8.53 -3.63 9.35
N GLY A 178 -7.24 -3.96 9.35
CA GLY A 178 -6.72 -5.33 9.33
C GLY A 178 -7.19 -6.15 10.55
N VAL A 179 -7.25 -5.54 11.74
CA VAL A 179 -7.85 -6.18 12.92
C VAL A 179 -9.35 -6.39 12.74
N GLY A 180 -10.09 -5.36 12.32
CA GLY A 180 -11.54 -5.44 12.09
C GLY A 180 -11.93 -6.50 11.05
N MET A 181 -11.08 -6.70 10.04
CA MET A 181 -11.24 -7.73 9.01
C MET A 181 -10.68 -9.10 9.41
N ARG A 182 -10.14 -9.23 10.64
CA ARG A 182 -9.55 -10.46 11.20
C ARG A 182 -8.34 -10.99 10.40
N PHE A 183 -7.59 -10.10 9.76
CA PHE A 183 -6.30 -10.46 9.14
C PHE A 183 -5.15 -10.49 10.14
N VAL A 184 -5.20 -9.62 11.15
CA VAL A 184 -4.18 -9.53 12.20
C VAL A 184 -4.82 -9.45 13.58
N ALA A 185 -4.16 -10.01 14.58
CA ALA A 185 -4.58 -9.85 15.97
C ALA A 185 -4.19 -8.46 16.50
N TRP A 186 -4.86 -7.98 17.55
CA TRP A 186 -4.49 -6.75 18.26
C TRP A 186 -3.00 -6.71 18.65
N LYS A 187 -2.44 -7.86 19.07
CA LYS A 187 -1.03 -8.02 19.44
C LYS A 187 -0.06 -7.77 18.28
N ALA A 188 -0.51 -7.90 17.03
CA ALA A 188 0.29 -7.65 15.84
C ALA A 188 0.22 -6.19 15.34
N VAL A 189 -0.67 -5.36 15.90
CA VAL A 189 -0.75 -3.93 15.51
C VAL A 189 0.58 -3.20 15.72
N PRO A 190 1.28 -3.30 16.87
CA PRO A 190 2.58 -2.65 17.03
C PRO A 190 3.60 -3.12 15.99
N VAL A 191 3.58 -4.40 15.61
CA VAL A 191 4.46 -4.95 14.58
C VAL A 191 4.19 -4.32 13.22
N VAL A 192 2.92 -4.21 12.82
CA VAL A 192 2.52 -3.56 11.56
C VAL A 192 2.97 -2.10 11.54
N LEU A 193 2.79 -1.36 12.64
CA LEU A 193 3.18 0.05 12.72
C LEU A 193 4.69 0.24 12.65
N VAL A 194 5.46 -0.58 13.37
CA VAL A 194 6.94 -0.52 13.33
C VAL A 194 7.45 -0.92 11.95
N ALA A 195 6.92 -1.99 11.35
CA ALA A 195 7.29 -2.40 10.00
C ALA A 195 7.00 -1.31 8.96
N ALA A 196 5.81 -0.69 9.03
CA ALA A 196 5.43 0.41 8.15
C ALA A 196 6.33 1.63 8.33
N PHE A 197 6.58 2.05 9.57
CA PHE A 197 7.46 3.16 9.88
C PHE A 197 8.89 2.93 9.38
N LEU A 198 9.48 1.76 9.67
CA LEU A 198 10.84 1.45 9.22
C LEU A 198 10.92 1.39 7.69
N ALA A 199 9.96 0.76 7.02
CA ALA A 199 9.94 0.67 5.58
C ALA A 199 9.81 2.05 4.91
N THR A 200 8.92 2.93 5.40
CA THR A 200 8.80 4.31 4.89
C THR A 200 10.10 5.10 5.07
N ASN A 201 10.85 4.91 6.17
CA ASN A 201 12.14 5.56 6.33
C ASN A 201 13.22 4.96 5.41
N VAL A 202 13.18 3.65 5.16
CA VAL A 202 14.07 3.00 4.17
C VAL A 202 13.77 3.50 2.77
N GLU A 203 12.51 3.69 2.41
CA GLU A 203 12.11 4.33 1.16
C GLU A 203 12.78 5.70 1.02
N SER A 204 12.69 6.56 2.03
CA SER A 204 13.32 7.88 1.98
C SER A 204 14.85 7.79 1.86
N LEU A 205 15.47 6.79 2.49
CA LEU A 205 16.92 6.54 2.35
C LEU A 205 17.28 6.11 0.92
N LEU A 206 16.48 5.22 0.31
CA LEU A 206 16.64 4.79 -1.07
C LEU A 206 16.38 5.95 -2.04
N GLY A 207 15.35 6.76 -1.79
CA GLY A 207 15.05 8.00 -2.51
C GLY A 207 16.25 8.94 -2.54
N ALA A 208 16.75 9.32 -1.36
CA ALA A 208 17.90 10.21 -1.22
C ALA A 208 19.20 9.66 -1.84
N SER A 209 19.37 8.33 -1.90
CA SER A 209 20.62 7.70 -2.34
C SER A 209 20.62 7.30 -3.82
N LEU A 210 19.48 6.82 -4.32
CA LEU A 210 19.37 6.20 -5.64
C LEU A 210 18.60 7.05 -6.64
N GLN A 211 17.69 7.94 -6.23
CA GLN A 211 16.88 8.71 -7.17
C GLN A 211 17.61 9.97 -7.62
N ASN A 212 18.68 9.76 -8.37
CA ASN A 212 19.51 10.79 -8.98
C ASN A 212 19.79 10.46 -10.45
N ASP A 213 20.35 11.41 -11.18
CA ASP A 213 20.60 11.29 -12.63
C ASP A 213 21.52 10.11 -13.01
N ARG A 214 22.27 9.54 -12.05
CA ARG A 214 23.16 8.39 -12.29
C ARG A 214 22.43 7.06 -12.33
N HIS A 215 21.22 6.99 -11.79
CA HIS A 215 20.43 5.76 -11.70
C HIS A 215 19.02 5.97 -12.30
N PRO A 216 18.91 6.12 -13.63
CA PRO A 216 17.62 6.33 -14.29
C PRO A 216 16.64 5.14 -14.12
N TRP A 217 17.15 3.97 -13.73
CA TRP A 217 16.35 2.79 -13.40
C TRP A 217 15.67 2.87 -12.02
N ALA A 218 16.14 3.75 -11.11
CA ALA A 218 15.59 3.91 -9.77
C ALA A 218 14.34 4.81 -9.78
N THR A 219 13.34 4.43 -10.56
CA THR A 219 12.11 5.20 -10.70
C THR A 219 11.28 5.15 -9.41
N ASN A 220 10.38 6.12 -9.22
CA ASN A 220 9.47 6.16 -8.06
C ASN A 220 8.68 4.85 -7.94
N GLU A 221 8.30 4.25 -9.06
CA GLU A 221 7.58 2.97 -9.10
C GLU A 221 8.42 1.83 -8.54
N PHE A 222 9.70 1.75 -8.91
CA PHE A 222 10.60 0.71 -8.42
C PHE A 222 10.90 0.86 -6.92
N ILE A 223 11.18 2.09 -6.47
CA ILE A 223 11.41 2.38 -5.04
C ILE A 223 10.16 2.09 -4.21
N ASN A 224 8.98 2.44 -4.70
CA ASN A 224 7.71 2.11 -4.08
C ASN A 224 7.46 0.60 -3.98
N PHE A 225 7.79 -0.16 -5.02
CA PHE A 225 7.73 -1.61 -4.98
C PHE A 225 8.63 -2.17 -3.87
N LEU A 226 9.90 -1.74 -3.81
CA LEU A 226 10.83 -2.14 -2.76
C LEU A 226 10.32 -1.78 -1.36
N ASN A 227 9.78 -0.57 -1.18
CA ASN A 227 9.22 -0.11 0.09
C ASN A 227 8.14 -1.08 0.61
N THR A 228 7.14 -1.39 -0.23
CA THR A 228 6.05 -2.31 0.16
C THR A 228 6.54 -3.74 0.42
N LEU A 229 7.52 -4.21 -0.35
CA LEU A 229 8.16 -5.51 -0.13
C LEU A 229 8.90 -5.55 1.21
N ILE A 230 9.70 -4.53 1.52
CA ILE A 230 10.41 -4.40 2.80
C ILE A 230 9.42 -4.35 3.95
N GLY A 231 8.35 -3.56 3.85
CA GLY A 231 7.28 -3.51 4.85
C GLY A 231 6.66 -4.88 5.13
N SER A 232 6.31 -5.62 4.07
CA SER A 232 5.79 -6.98 4.17
C SER A 232 6.77 -7.93 4.88
N LEU A 233 8.03 -7.95 4.43
CA LEU A 233 9.07 -8.82 4.98
C LEU A 233 9.40 -8.50 6.43
N LEU A 234 9.46 -7.22 6.81
CA LEU A 234 9.65 -6.79 8.19
C LEU A 234 8.48 -7.24 9.07
N GLY A 235 7.23 -7.05 8.62
CA GLY A 235 6.05 -7.50 9.35
C GLY A 235 6.04 -9.02 9.57
N ILE A 236 6.34 -9.79 8.52
CA ILE A 236 6.48 -11.25 8.58
C ILE A 236 7.58 -11.65 9.57
N GLY A 237 8.78 -11.09 9.41
CA GLY A 237 9.95 -11.43 10.23
C GLY A 237 9.71 -11.13 11.72
N MET A 238 9.11 -10.00 12.04
CA MET A 238 8.79 -9.63 13.43
C MET A 238 7.71 -10.51 14.04
N VAL A 239 6.65 -10.87 13.31
CA VAL A 239 5.64 -11.82 13.81
C VAL A 239 6.27 -13.17 14.13
N LEU A 240 7.14 -13.68 13.24
CA LEU A 240 7.84 -14.94 13.44
C LEU A 240 8.79 -14.88 14.65
N ALA A 241 9.57 -13.80 14.77
CA ALA A 241 10.50 -13.61 15.88
C ALA A 241 9.77 -13.51 17.24
N LEU A 242 8.63 -12.83 17.27
CA LEU A 242 7.81 -12.63 18.47
C LEU A 242 6.82 -13.78 18.74
N ARG A 243 6.77 -14.78 17.85
CA ARG A 243 5.85 -15.93 17.91
C ARG A 243 4.38 -15.51 18.08
N LEU A 244 3.99 -14.42 17.41
CA LEU A 244 2.62 -13.94 17.46
C LEU A 244 1.72 -14.90 16.67
N SER A 245 0.69 -15.42 17.35
CA SER A 245 -0.29 -16.33 16.77
C SER A 245 -1.33 -15.59 15.93
N ALA A 246 -2.01 -16.32 15.04
CA ALA A 246 -3.14 -15.79 14.27
C ALA A 246 -4.25 -15.23 15.19
N PRO A 247 -5.07 -14.28 14.71
CA PRO A 247 -6.25 -13.84 15.43
C PRO A 247 -7.15 -15.05 15.76
N ALA A 248 -7.60 -15.11 17.02
CA ALA A 248 -8.58 -16.10 17.48
C ALA A 248 -9.97 -15.85 16.90
#